data_AF-A0A659UC01-F1
#
_entry.id   AF-A0A659UC01-F1
#
_cell.length_a   1.000
_cell.length_b   1.000
_cell.length_c   1.000
_cell.angle_alpha   90.00
_cell.angle_beta   90.00
_cell.angle_gamma   90.00
#
_symmetry.space_group_name_H-M   'P 1'
#
loop_
_entity.id
_entity.type
_entity.pdbx_description
1 polymer ?
#
loop_
_entity_poly.entity_id
_entity_poly.type
_entity_poly.pdbx_seq_one_letter_code
_entity_poly.pdbx_strand_id
1 'polypeptide(L)'
;KTGAPMGGTPEAAQMMYLMGALARKYKLPWRTSGFHVGSKLNDAQAGYEANMLMHAAILSGANYIWHSAGWLEAGLTCGYSKFATDCEQLVGWYKYAGGLP
;
A
#
# COMPACT_ATOMS: atom_id res chain seq x y z
N LYS A 1 -0.45 21.71 -0.32
CA LYS A 1 0.30 22.96 -0.08
C LYS A 1 1.50 23.12 -1.04
N THR A 2 2.32 22.10 -1.22
CA THR A 2 3.58 22.20 -2.00
C THR A 2 3.48 21.70 -3.44
N GLY A 3 2.39 21.00 -3.80
CA GLY A 3 2.25 20.32 -5.10
C GLY A 3 3.06 19.01 -5.20
N ALA A 4 3.76 18.62 -4.13
CA ALA A 4 4.51 17.37 -4.10
C ALA A 4 3.58 16.14 -4.08
N PRO A 5 3.99 15.02 -4.69
CA PRO A 5 3.32 13.73 -4.52
C PRO A 5 3.23 13.33 -3.04
N MET A 6 2.09 12.82 -2.62
CA MET A 6 1.82 12.41 -1.24
C MET A 6 1.49 10.91 -1.19
N GLY A 7 2.11 10.19 -0.25
CA GLY A 7 1.78 8.81 0.06
C GLY A 7 0.78 8.73 1.23
N GLY A 8 0.12 7.59 1.39
CA GLY A 8 -0.66 7.32 2.60
C GLY A 8 -1.86 8.24 2.86
N THR A 9 -2.44 8.88 1.83
CA THR A 9 -3.57 9.79 2.04
C THR A 9 -4.91 9.05 2.11
N PRO A 10 -5.89 9.56 2.88
CA PRO A 10 -7.22 8.95 2.94
C PRO A 10 -7.95 8.96 1.59
N GLU A 11 -7.72 9.97 0.75
CA GLU A 11 -8.31 10.06 -0.59
C GLU A 11 -7.78 8.93 -1.49
N ALA A 12 -6.48 8.60 -1.40
CA ALA A 12 -5.90 7.48 -2.13
C ALA A 12 -6.51 6.15 -1.69
N ALA A 13 -6.70 5.92 -0.39
CA ALA A 13 -7.37 4.74 0.12
C ALA A 13 -8.82 4.62 -0.38
N GLN A 14 -9.59 5.71 -0.35
CA GLN A 14 -10.96 5.76 -0.88
C GLN A 14 -11.02 5.43 -2.37
N MET A 15 -10.09 5.97 -3.16
CA MET A 15 -9.98 5.64 -4.58
C MET A 15 -9.70 4.16 -4.79
N MET A 16 -8.84 3.54 -3.99
CA MET A 16 -8.55 2.10 -4.09
C MET A 16 -9.78 1.24 -3.79
N TYR A 17 -10.60 1.62 -2.81
CA TYR A 17 -11.86 0.91 -2.52
C TYR A 17 -12.86 0.98 -3.67
N LEU A 18 -13.12 2.20 -4.17
CA LEU A 18 -14.04 2.43 -5.28
C LEU A 18 -13.62 1.62 -6.50
N MET A 19 -12.35 1.74 -6.85
CA MET A 19 -11.83 1.15 -8.06
C MET A 19 -11.79 -0.39 -7.91
N GLY A 20 -11.52 -0.94 -6.72
CA GLY A 20 -11.66 -2.38 -6.44
C GLY A 20 -13.08 -2.90 -6.66
N ALA A 21 -14.08 -2.13 -6.24
CA ALA A 21 -15.49 -2.44 -6.54
C ALA A 21 -15.78 -2.39 -8.05
N LEU A 22 -15.22 -1.42 -8.78
CA LEU A 22 -15.36 -1.33 -10.24
C LEU A 22 -14.72 -2.51 -10.96
N ALA A 23 -13.50 -2.93 -10.59
CA ALA A 23 -12.88 -4.08 -11.23
C ALA A 23 -13.69 -5.37 -11.06
N ARG A 24 -14.27 -5.59 -9.88
CA ARG A 24 -15.21 -6.71 -9.67
C ARG A 24 -16.45 -6.59 -10.56
N LYS A 25 -17.02 -5.38 -10.69
CA LYS A 25 -18.17 -5.12 -11.57
C LYS A 25 -17.86 -5.47 -13.03
N TYR A 26 -16.66 -5.12 -13.49
CA TYR A 26 -16.22 -5.39 -14.87
C TYR A 26 -15.54 -6.76 -15.04
N LYS A 27 -15.43 -7.58 -13.99
CA LYS A 27 -14.79 -8.90 -13.98
C LYS A 27 -13.34 -8.88 -14.49
N LEU A 28 -12.59 -7.84 -14.13
CA LEU A 28 -11.18 -7.70 -14.47
C LEU A 28 -10.29 -7.90 -13.24
N PRO A 29 -9.08 -8.45 -13.40
CA PRO A 29 -8.11 -8.47 -12.31
C PRO A 29 -7.72 -7.05 -11.94
N TRP A 30 -7.71 -6.79 -10.64
CA TRP A 30 -7.33 -5.53 -10.04
C TRP A 30 -5.84 -5.52 -9.71
N ARG A 31 -5.11 -4.56 -10.29
CA ARG A 31 -3.75 -4.21 -9.86
C ARG A 31 -3.76 -2.87 -9.12
N THR A 32 -3.08 -2.80 -7.98
CA THR A 32 -2.84 -1.54 -7.27
C THR A 32 -1.46 -1.54 -6.59
N SER A 33 -1.15 -0.46 -5.88
CA SER A 33 0.06 -0.33 -5.06
C SER A 33 -0.24 -0.60 -3.59
N GLY A 34 0.74 -1.10 -2.84
CA GLY A 34 0.67 -1.30 -1.40
C GLY A 34 1.36 -0.16 -0.64
N PHE A 35 2.54 -0.44 -0.10
CA PHE A 35 3.32 0.42 0.81
C PHE A 35 3.95 1.68 0.16
N HIS A 36 3.15 2.44 -0.58
CA HIS A 36 3.59 3.70 -1.17
C HIS A 36 3.67 4.82 -0.12
N VAL A 37 4.85 5.39 0.05
CA VAL A 37 5.12 6.43 1.04
C VAL A 37 5.84 7.63 0.43
N GLY A 38 5.59 8.81 0.99
CA GLY A 38 6.29 10.05 0.67
C GLY A 38 7.47 10.35 1.62
N SER A 39 7.59 9.60 2.73
CA SER A 39 8.71 9.74 3.67
C SER A 39 10.06 9.44 3.03
N LYS A 40 11.10 10.13 3.52
CA LYS A 40 12.47 10.04 3.02
C LYS A 40 13.27 8.95 3.74
N LEU A 41 12.79 8.53 4.90
CA LEU A 41 13.45 7.58 5.79
C LEU A 41 12.48 6.46 6.14
N ASN A 42 13.03 5.33 6.62
CA ASN A 42 12.21 4.29 7.25
C ASN A 42 11.85 4.72 8.68
N ASP A 43 10.87 5.62 8.77
CA ASP A 43 10.42 6.24 10.02
C ASP A 43 8.92 5.99 10.28
N ALA A 44 8.38 6.62 11.33
CA ALA A 44 6.99 6.48 11.69
C ALA A 44 6.04 6.94 10.56
N GLN A 45 6.39 8.01 9.83
CA GLN A 45 5.59 8.46 8.69
C GLN A 45 5.52 7.38 7.62
N ALA A 46 6.67 6.78 7.25
CA ALA A 46 6.70 5.67 6.30
C ALA A 46 5.83 4.50 6.79
N GLY A 47 5.88 4.17 8.08
CA GLY A 47 5.04 3.12 8.66
C GLY A 47 3.53 3.40 8.53
N TYR A 48 3.07 4.58 8.96
CA TYR A 48 1.64 4.92 8.92
C TYR A 48 1.11 5.05 7.49
N GLU A 49 1.85 5.72 6.60
CA GLU A 49 1.45 5.88 5.20
C GLU A 49 1.38 4.53 4.48
N ALA A 50 2.38 3.66 4.69
CA ALA A 50 2.42 2.32 4.12
C ALA A 50 1.22 1.51 4.59
N ASN A 51 0.98 1.45 5.90
CA ASN A 51 -0.09 0.65 6.49
C ASN A 51 -1.48 1.08 6.00
N MET A 52 -1.71 2.39 5.85
CA MET A 52 -2.99 2.90 5.35
C MET A 52 -3.33 2.37 3.96
N LEU A 53 -2.36 2.42 3.03
CA LEU A 53 -2.60 2.00 1.65
C LEU A 53 -2.58 0.48 1.48
N MET A 54 -1.76 -0.25 2.23
CA MET A 54 -1.80 -1.72 2.20
C MET A 54 -3.13 -2.25 2.72
N HIS A 55 -3.64 -1.67 3.80
CA HIS A 55 -4.95 -2.02 4.32
C HIS A 55 -6.03 -1.82 3.26
N ALA A 56 -6.01 -0.66 2.57
CA ALA A 56 -6.94 -0.37 1.50
C ALA A 56 -6.77 -1.32 0.30
N ALA A 57 -5.55 -1.68 -0.08
CA ALA A 57 -5.28 -2.62 -1.17
C ALA A 57 -5.88 -4.01 -0.89
N ILE A 58 -5.71 -4.52 0.32
CA ILE A 58 -6.22 -5.84 0.71
C ILE A 58 -7.75 -5.80 0.79
N LEU A 59 -8.31 -4.84 1.53
CA LEU A 59 -9.76 -4.74 1.72
C LEU A 59 -10.51 -4.35 0.43
N SER A 60 -9.84 -3.71 -0.54
CA SER A 60 -10.44 -3.47 -1.86
C SER A 60 -10.45 -4.70 -2.76
N GLY A 61 -9.85 -5.82 -2.34
CA GLY A 61 -9.84 -7.09 -3.07
C GLY A 61 -8.82 -7.12 -4.20
N ALA A 62 -7.62 -6.56 -3.99
CA ALA A 62 -6.60 -6.53 -5.00
C ALA A 62 -6.08 -7.91 -5.40
N ASN A 63 -5.95 -8.18 -6.70
CA ASN A 63 -5.38 -9.42 -7.21
C ASN A 63 -3.85 -9.36 -7.31
N TYR A 64 -3.30 -8.18 -7.61
CA TYR A 64 -1.86 -7.99 -7.71
C TYR A 64 -1.44 -6.66 -7.10
N ILE A 65 -0.58 -6.73 -6.09
CA ILE A 65 -0.10 -5.55 -5.35
C ILE A 65 1.35 -5.31 -5.73
N TRP A 66 1.62 -4.15 -6.33
CA TRP A 66 2.96 -3.67 -6.62
C TRP A 66 3.51 -2.85 -5.48
N HIS A 67 4.84 -2.68 -5.49
CA HIS A 67 5.54 -1.81 -4.55
C HIS A 67 5.26 -2.25 -3.10
N SER A 68 5.14 -3.57 -2.91
CA SER A 68 4.81 -4.20 -1.65
C SER A 68 5.96 -4.16 -0.65
N ALA A 69 7.18 -3.76 -1.06
CA ALA A 69 8.30 -3.58 -0.17
C ALA A 69 9.34 -2.61 -0.72
N GLY A 70 9.98 -1.84 0.17
CA GLY A 70 11.19 -1.05 -0.10
C GLY A 70 10.96 0.38 -0.58
N TRP A 71 9.72 0.75 -0.90
CA TRP A 71 9.39 2.07 -1.45
C TRP A 71 9.67 3.20 -0.46
N LEU A 72 10.40 4.24 -0.91
CA LEU A 72 10.62 5.50 -0.20
C LEU A 72 10.56 6.68 -1.18
N GLU A 73 10.47 7.90 -0.63
CA GLU A 73 10.56 9.17 -1.36
C GLU A 73 9.61 9.28 -2.57
N ALA A 74 8.35 8.87 -2.40
CA ALA A 74 7.37 8.85 -3.49
C ALA A 74 7.86 8.09 -4.74
N GLY A 75 8.70 7.07 -4.54
CA GLY A 75 9.16 6.15 -5.58
C GLY A 75 10.53 6.49 -6.16
N LEU A 76 11.19 7.53 -5.65
CA LEU A 76 12.52 7.92 -6.09
C LEU A 76 13.61 6.96 -5.56
N THR A 77 13.35 6.30 -4.44
CA THR A 77 14.34 5.41 -3.80
C THR A 77 13.76 4.09 -3.34
N CYS A 78 14.61 3.06 -3.35
CA CYS A 78 14.36 1.78 -2.71
C CYS A 78 15.30 1.65 -1.51
N GLY A 79 14.74 1.59 -0.30
CA GLY A 79 15.52 1.46 0.94
C GLY A 79 15.62 0.01 1.39
N TYR A 80 16.83 -0.49 1.63
CA TYR A 80 17.03 -1.85 2.15
C TYR A 80 16.42 -2.05 3.54
N SER A 81 16.56 -1.08 4.44
CA SER A 81 15.94 -1.15 5.78
C SER A 81 14.42 -1.14 5.68
N LYS A 82 13.86 -0.31 4.79
CA LYS A 82 12.42 -0.26 4.49
C LYS A 82 11.93 -1.57 3.88
N PHE A 83 12.70 -2.16 2.97
CA PHE A 83 12.36 -3.45 2.37
C PHE A 83 12.25 -4.55 3.42
N ALA A 84 13.20 -4.62 4.35
CA ALA A 84 13.16 -5.59 5.44
C ALA A 84 11.93 -5.39 6.35
N THR A 85 11.65 -4.15 6.78
CA THR A 85 10.46 -3.82 7.59
C THR A 85 9.16 -4.13 6.86
N ASP A 86 9.09 -3.81 5.56
CA ASP A 86 7.91 -4.08 4.75
C ASP A 86 7.67 -5.59 4.57
N CYS A 87 8.72 -6.38 4.36
CA CYS A 87 8.60 -7.83 4.30
C CYS A 87 8.03 -8.43 5.59
N GLU A 88 8.44 -7.92 6.76
CA GLU A 88 7.85 -8.32 8.03
C GLU A 88 6.36 -7.97 8.11
N GLN A 89 5.98 -6.75 7.73
CA GLN A 89 4.58 -6.33 7.70
C GLN A 89 3.74 -7.14 6.70
N LEU A 90 4.30 -7.55 5.56
CA LEU A 90 3.63 -8.41 4.58
C LEU A 90 3.25 -9.76 5.18
N VAL A 91 4.08 -10.34 6.04
CA VAL A 91 3.73 -11.59 6.76
C VAL A 91 2.52 -11.36 7.66
N GLY A 92 2.47 -10.22 8.37
CA GLY A 92 1.32 -9.84 9.19
C GLY A 92 0.04 -9.66 8.36
N TRP A 93 0.14 -8.96 7.23
CA TRP A 93 -0.96 -8.74 6.31
C TRP A 93 -1.45 -10.02 5.62
N TYR A 94 -0.54 -10.93 5.29
CA TYR A 94 -0.89 -12.24 4.76
C TYR A 94 -1.74 -13.03 5.75
N LYS A 95 -1.35 -13.04 7.03
CA LYS A 95 -2.15 -13.66 8.10
C LYS A 95 -3.51 -12.97 8.27
N TYR A 96 -3.54 -11.64 8.28
CA TYR A 96 -4.79 -10.87 8.38
C TYR A 96 -5.76 -11.21 7.23
N ALA A 97 -5.26 -11.29 6.00
CA ALA A 97 -6.07 -11.62 4.82
C ALA A 97 -6.62 -13.07 4.86
N GLY A 98 -6.00 -13.96 5.65
CA GLY A 98 -6.47 -15.33 5.86
C GLY A 98 -7.76 -15.46 6.67
N GLY A 99 -8.19 -14.40 7.36
CA GLY A 99 -9.40 -14.42 8.19
C GLY A 99 -9.26 -15.25 9.46
N LEU A 100 -10.41 -15.57 10.08
CA LEU A 100 -10.48 -16.50 11.21
C LEU A 100 -10.48 -17.95 10.70
N PRO A 101 -9.94 -18.91 11.50
CA PRO A 101 -10.02 -20.33 11.17
C PRO A 101 -11.46 -20.86 11.10
#